data_AF-A0A433VCY4-F1
#
_entry.id   AF-A0A433VCY4-F1
#
_cell.length_a   1.000
_cell.length_b   1.000
_cell.length_c   1.000
_cell.angle_alpha   90.00
_cell.angle_beta   90.00
_cell.angle_gamma   90.00
#
_symmetry.space_group_name_H-M   'P 1'
#
loop_
_entity.id
_entity.type
_entity.pdbx_description
1 polymer ?
#
loop_
_entity_poly.entity_id
_entity_poly.type
_entity_poly.pdbx_seq_one_letter_code
_entity_poly.pdbx_strand_id
1 'polypeptide(L)'
;MQVQSKVADKTTKIPRWLTKFILSQVQGQQNNQRIFLALLEPMAPSEWCLTWIPIIHPGVELPHPGERNPHGYMKACTTTLSTLTGYNERTIEGWFYGKTYHYSVGILLRCFDLIFKLQQFLK
;
A
#
# COMPACT_ATOMS: atom_id res chain seq x y z
N MET A 1 7.42 -14.81 29.92
CA MET A 1 7.82 -15.24 28.57
C MET A 1 7.81 -14.03 27.66
N GLN A 2 8.97 -13.53 27.25
CA GLN A 2 9.08 -12.40 26.32
C GLN A 2 8.91 -12.91 24.89
N VAL A 3 7.83 -12.50 24.23
CA VAL A 3 7.63 -12.74 22.79
C VAL A 3 8.49 -11.70 22.06
N GLN A 4 9.65 -12.13 21.56
CA GLN A 4 10.43 -11.34 20.62
C GLN A 4 9.62 -11.19 19.32
N SER A 5 8.98 -10.05 19.13
CA SER A 5 8.47 -9.63 17.83
C SER A 5 9.67 -9.46 16.89
N LYS A 6 9.90 -10.43 16.00
CA LYS A 6 10.78 -10.27 14.85
C LYS A 6 10.28 -9.07 14.05
N VAL A 7 10.90 -7.91 14.23
CA VAL A 7 10.82 -6.80 13.30
C VAL A 7 11.41 -7.32 12.00
N ALA A 8 10.54 -7.79 11.12
CA ALA A 8 10.94 -8.12 9.76
C ALA A 8 11.34 -6.80 9.12
N ASP A 9 12.65 -6.54 9.05
CA ASP A 9 13.23 -5.55 8.16
C ASP A 9 12.75 -5.86 6.73
N LYS A 10 11.60 -5.29 6.36
CA LYS A 10 11.09 -5.31 5.00
C LYS A 10 11.90 -4.32 4.18
N THR A 11 13.18 -4.67 3.96
CA THR A 11 13.93 -4.15 2.82
C THR A 11 13.30 -4.76 1.59
N THR A 12 12.21 -4.15 1.13
CA THR A 12 11.50 -4.58 -0.06
C THR A 12 12.44 -4.37 -1.24
N LYS A 13 13.08 -5.45 -1.70
CA LYS A 13 14.14 -5.39 -2.72
C LYS A 13 13.50 -5.08 -4.06
N ILE A 14 13.54 -3.80 -4.44
CA ILE A 14 13.22 -3.38 -5.81
C ILE A 14 14.13 -4.17 -6.77
N PRO A 15 13.58 -4.83 -7.80
CA PRO A 15 14.39 -5.58 -8.75
C PRO A 15 15.46 -4.69 -9.37
N ARG A 16 16.71 -5.13 -9.33
CA ARG A 16 17.88 -4.34 -9.79
C ARG A 16 17.73 -3.85 -11.24
N TRP A 17 17.09 -4.63 -12.10
CA TRP A 17 16.86 -4.24 -13.50
C TRP A 17 15.94 -3.01 -13.60
N LEU A 18 14.92 -2.93 -12.75
CA LEU A 18 13.95 -1.84 -12.74
C LEU A 18 14.58 -0.57 -12.17
N THR A 19 15.36 -0.69 -11.10
CA THR A 19 16.16 0.42 -10.58
C THR A 19 17.13 0.96 -11.65
N LYS A 20 17.83 0.06 -12.37
CA LYS A 20 18.76 0.48 -13.43
C LYS A 20 18.04 1.16 -14.59
N PHE A 21 16.89 0.65 -15.01
CA PHE A 21 16.07 1.28 -16.06
C PHE A 21 15.64 2.68 -15.66
N ILE A 22 15.11 2.85 -14.45
CA ILE A 22 14.69 4.16 -13.95
C ILE A 22 15.88 5.12 -13.84
N LEU A 23 17.01 4.67 -13.32
CA LEU A 23 18.21 5.51 -13.24
C LEU A 23 18.73 5.91 -14.63
N SER A 24 18.56 5.07 -15.66
CA SER A 24 18.95 5.43 -17.03
C SER A 24 18.00 6.41 -17.69
N GLN A 25 16.69 6.32 -17.43
CA GLN A 25 15.70 7.26 -17.98
C GLN A 25 15.78 8.67 -17.39
N VAL A 26 16.45 8.82 -16.25
CA VAL A 26 16.39 10.05 -15.44
C VAL A 26 17.80 10.62 -15.17
N GLN A 27 18.78 10.27 -16.01
CA GLN A 27 20.12 10.84 -15.91
C GLN A 27 20.06 12.38 -16.02
N GLY A 28 20.61 13.06 -15.00
CA GLY A 28 20.69 14.53 -14.94
C GLY A 28 19.53 15.24 -14.25
N GLN A 29 18.46 14.54 -13.86
CA GLN A 29 17.28 15.16 -13.22
C GLN A 29 17.01 14.57 -11.83
N GLN A 30 17.73 15.06 -10.81
CA GLN A 30 17.65 14.54 -9.44
C GLN A 30 16.22 14.50 -8.86
N ASN A 31 15.39 15.48 -9.17
CA ASN A 31 13.99 15.51 -8.71
C ASN A 31 13.19 14.34 -9.28
N ASN A 32 13.39 14.03 -10.57
CA ASN A 32 12.69 12.93 -11.22
C ASN A 32 13.18 11.59 -10.67
N GLN A 33 14.47 11.44 -10.35
CA GLN A 33 14.98 10.22 -9.72
C GLN A 33 14.30 9.95 -8.37
N ARG A 34 14.12 11.00 -7.55
CA ARG A 34 13.39 10.89 -6.27
C ARG A 34 11.94 10.47 -6.47
N ILE A 35 11.25 11.06 -7.45
CA ILE A 35 9.86 10.72 -7.77
C ILE A 35 9.74 9.24 -8.20
N PHE A 36 10.59 8.78 -9.11
CA PHE A 36 10.55 7.39 -9.55
C PHE A 36 10.94 6.39 -8.46
N LEU A 37 11.90 6.72 -7.59
CA LEU A 37 12.22 5.85 -6.46
C LEU A 37 11.07 5.77 -5.46
N ALA A 38 10.39 6.88 -5.16
CA ALA A 38 9.21 6.89 -4.31
C ALA A 38 8.05 6.07 -4.91
N LEU A 39 7.88 6.09 -6.23
CA LEU A 39 6.92 5.23 -6.95
C LEU A 39 7.19 3.72 -6.76
N LEU A 40 8.44 3.34 -6.51
CA LEU A 40 8.84 1.95 -6.34
C LEU A 40 8.75 1.44 -4.90
N GLU A 41 8.51 2.31 -3.92
CA GLU A 41 8.38 1.91 -2.52
C GLU A 41 7.01 1.25 -2.30
N PRO A 42 6.92 -0.08 -2.11
CA PRO A 42 5.63 -0.74 -2.07
C PRO A 42 4.87 -0.36 -0.80
N MET A 43 3.57 -0.13 -0.92
CA MET A 43 2.69 0.20 0.20
C MET A 43 1.90 -1.04 0.63
N ALA A 44 1.82 -1.32 1.93
CA ALA A 44 1.03 -2.45 2.39
C ALA A 44 -0.49 -2.19 2.26
N PRO A 45 -1.32 -3.22 2.02
CA PRO A 45 -2.78 -3.09 2.01
C PRO A 45 -3.35 -2.39 3.26
N SER A 46 -2.82 -2.73 4.43
CA SER A 46 -3.23 -2.11 5.70
C SER A 46 -2.88 -0.62 5.76
N GLU A 47 -1.68 -0.24 5.33
CA GLU A 47 -1.23 1.16 5.30
C GLU A 47 -2.06 1.98 4.31
N TRP A 48 -2.31 1.42 3.13
CA TRP A 48 -3.14 2.07 2.11
C TRP A 48 -4.56 2.30 2.64
N CYS A 49 -5.15 1.27 3.26
CA CYS A 49 -6.51 1.38 3.80
C CYS A 49 -6.61 2.40 4.93
N LEU A 50 -5.62 2.43 5.84
CA LEU A 50 -5.60 3.41 6.94
C LEU A 50 -5.60 4.85 6.42
N THR A 51 -4.94 5.07 5.29
CA THR A 51 -4.86 6.39 4.66
C THR A 51 -6.16 6.75 3.93
N TRP A 52 -6.66 5.84 3.10
CA TRP A 52 -7.65 6.18 2.07
C TRP A 52 -9.09 5.80 2.42
N ILE A 53 -9.32 4.77 3.24
CA ILE A 53 -10.69 4.36 3.60
C ILE A 53 -11.47 5.46 4.32
N PRO A 54 -10.93 6.17 5.34
CA PRO A 54 -11.67 7.28 5.96
C PRO A 54 -12.03 8.42 4.99
N ILE A 55 -11.27 8.57 3.89
CA ILE A 55 -11.50 9.62 2.88
C ILE A 55 -12.57 9.16 1.88
N ILE A 56 -12.51 7.90 1.45
CA ILE A 56 -13.44 7.33 0.45
C ILE A 56 -14.80 6.99 1.08
N HIS A 57 -14.79 6.47 2.31
CA HIS A 57 -15.95 6.03 3.06
C HIS A 57 -16.05 6.81 4.39
N PRO A 58 -16.47 8.10 4.33
CA PRO A 58 -16.61 8.90 5.53
C PRO A 58 -17.65 8.28 6.47
N GLY A 59 -17.34 8.20 7.76
CA GLY A 59 -18.23 7.61 8.78
C GLY A 59 -17.98 6.14 9.09
N VAL A 60 -17.04 5.49 8.40
CA VAL A 60 -16.55 4.17 8.81
C VAL A 60 -15.66 4.31 10.03
N GLU A 61 -15.94 3.51 11.07
CA GLU A 61 -15.13 3.44 12.29
C GLU A 61 -13.70 2.98 11.98
N LEU A 62 -12.69 3.67 12.51
CA LEU A 62 -11.27 3.34 12.25
C LEU A 62 -10.74 2.30 13.23
N PRO A 63 -9.74 1.49 12.83
CA PRO A 63 -9.11 0.54 13.72
C PRO A 63 -8.27 1.25 14.79
N HIS A 64 -8.30 0.73 16.02
CA HIS A 64 -7.44 1.17 17.11
C HIS A 64 -6.23 0.24 17.28
N PRO A 65 -5.04 0.78 17.63
CA PRO A 65 -3.86 -0.05 17.87
C PRO A 65 -4.12 -1.10 18.96
N GLY A 66 -3.83 -2.37 18.65
CA GLY A 66 -4.02 -3.49 19.57
C GLY A 66 -5.43 -4.09 19.58
N GLU A 67 -6.38 -3.47 18.87
CA GLU A 67 -7.74 -3.98 18.74
C GLU A 67 -7.96 -4.66 17.39
N ARG A 68 -9.02 -5.47 17.32
CA ARG A 68 -9.46 -6.06 16.05
C ARG A 68 -10.06 -4.95 15.18
N ASN A 69 -9.73 -4.96 13.89
CA ASN A 69 -10.35 -4.05 12.92
C ASN A 69 -11.89 -4.11 12.98
N PRO A 70 -12.58 -2.96 13.05
CA PRO A 70 -14.04 -2.91 12.99
C PRO A 70 -14.57 -3.61 11.75
N HIS A 71 -15.73 -4.28 11.86
CA HIS A 71 -16.31 -5.02 10.75
C HIS A 71 -16.60 -4.11 9.54
N GLY A 72 -17.13 -2.92 9.79
CA GLY A 72 -17.39 -1.91 8.75
C GLY A 72 -16.11 -1.48 8.03
N TYR A 73 -15.05 -1.22 8.79
CA TYR A 73 -13.73 -0.91 8.23
C TYR A 73 -13.19 -2.03 7.36
N MET A 74 -13.23 -3.26 7.88
CA MET A 74 -12.69 -4.40 7.17
C MET A 74 -13.44 -4.64 5.86
N LYS A 75 -14.77 -4.49 5.86
CA LYS A 75 -15.58 -4.60 4.65
C LYS A 75 -15.26 -3.49 3.64
N ALA A 76 -15.11 -2.24 4.10
CA ALA A 76 -14.72 -1.13 3.24
C ALA A 76 -13.33 -1.37 2.61
N CYS A 77 -12.38 -1.86 3.39
CA CYS A 77 -11.05 -2.26 2.91
C CYS A 77 -11.14 -3.32 1.82
N THR A 78 -11.79 -4.45 2.11
CA THR A 78 -11.81 -5.61 1.21
C THR A 78 -12.53 -5.30 -0.10
N THR A 79 -13.68 -4.62 -0.05
CA THR A 79 -14.43 -4.23 -1.25
C THR A 79 -13.67 -3.21 -2.10
N THR A 80 -13.05 -2.19 -1.48
CA THR A 80 -12.28 -1.17 -2.21
C THR A 80 -11.04 -1.78 -2.85
N LEU A 81 -10.25 -2.54 -2.09
CA LEU A 81 -9.05 -3.20 -2.63
C LEU A 81 -9.40 -4.25 -3.69
N SER A 82 -10.55 -4.92 -3.58
CA SER A 82 -11.00 -5.89 -4.60
C SER A 82 -11.22 -5.19 -5.93
N THR A 83 -11.85 -4.02 -5.89
CA THR A 83 -12.06 -3.18 -7.06
C THR A 83 -10.74 -2.68 -7.66
N LEU A 84 -9.79 -2.23 -6.82
CA LEU A 84 -8.52 -1.67 -7.29
C LEU A 84 -7.55 -2.73 -7.84
N THR A 85 -7.57 -3.94 -7.29
CA THR A 85 -6.54 -4.95 -7.57
C THR A 85 -7.05 -6.12 -8.41
N GLY A 86 -8.37 -6.28 -8.56
CA GLY A 86 -9.00 -7.39 -9.26
C GLY A 86 -8.98 -8.72 -8.50
N TYR A 87 -8.36 -8.78 -7.31
CA TYR A 87 -8.43 -9.96 -6.45
C TYR A 87 -9.79 -10.02 -5.75
N ASN A 88 -10.27 -11.23 -5.46
CA ASN A 88 -11.51 -11.41 -4.70
C ASN A 88 -11.34 -10.98 -3.23
N GLU A 89 -12.45 -10.59 -2.59
CA GLU A 89 -12.44 -10.09 -1.21
C GLU A 89 -11.85 -11.09 -0.20
N ARG A 90 -12.06 -12.41 -0.38
CA ARG A 90 -11.53 -13.44 0.52
C ARG A 90 -10.01 -13.55 0.47
N THR A 91 -9.42 -13.40 -0.72
CA THR A 91 -7.97 -13.34 -0.89
C THR A 91 -7.41 -12.11 -0.19
N ILE A 92 -8.05 -10.96 -0.38
CA ILE A 92 -7.64 -9.69 0.22
C ILE A 92 -7.74 -9.73 1.73
N GLU A 93 -8.85 -10.23 2.27
CA GLU A 93 -9.05 -10.40 3.71
C GLU A 93 -7.90 -11.20 4.32
N GLY A 94 -7.45 -12.25 3.64
CA GLY A 94 -6.29 -13.03 4.02
C GLY A 94 -5.01 -12.20 4.22
N TRP A 95 -4.80 -11.13 3.44
CA TRP A 95 -3.61 -10.27 3.56
C TRP A 95 -3.56 -9.50 4.89
N PHE A 96 -4.71 -9.18 5.47
CA PHE A 96 -4.79 -8.53 6.79
C PHE A 96 -4.55 -9.51 7.95
N TYR A 97 -4.66 -10.81 7.67
CA TYR A 97 -4.45 -11.89 8.65
C TYR A 97 -3.15 -12.67 8.39
N GLY A 98 -2.17 -12.03 7.75
CA GLY A 98 -0.82 -12.56 7.61
C GLY A 98 -0.57 -13.42 6.38
N LYS A 99 -1.54 -13.60 5.48
CA LYS A 99 -1.25 -14.23 4.17
C LYS A 99 -0.41 -13.28 3.32
N THR A 100 0.53 -13.85 2.58
CA THR A 100 1.36 -13.11 1.64
C THR A 100 0.56 -12.66 0.42
N TYR A 101 0.98 -11.55 -0.17
CA TYR A 101 0.51 -11.05 -1.45
C TYR A 101 1.69 -10.86 -2.39
N HIS A 102 1.42 -10.89 -3.70
CA HIS A 102 2.46 -10.68 -4.69
C HIS A 102 3.03 -9.26 -4.59
N TYR A 103 4.35 -9.09 -4.74
CA TYR A 103 5.02 -7.80 -4.53
C TYR A 103 4.45 -6.67 -5.41
N SER A 104 3.93 -7.01 -6.60
CA SER A 104 3.31 -6.05 -7.52
C SER A 104 2.07 -5.37 -6.92
N VAL A 105 1.36 -6.02 -5.98
CA VAL A 105 0.21 -5.43 -5.30
C VAL A 105 0.66 -4.20 -4.51
N GLY A 106 1.77 -4.29 -3.77
CA GLY A 106 2.27 -3.15 -3.00
C GLY A 106 2.71 -1.99 -3.89
N ILE A 107 3.30 -2.27 -5.05
CA ILE A 107 3.64 -1.26 -6.05
C ILE A 107 2.37 -0.61 -6.62
N LEU A 108 1.36 -1.43 -6.98
CA LEU A 108 0.08 -0.93 -7.49
C LEU A 108 -0.61 -0.01 -6.47
N LEU A 109 -0.63 -0.39 -5.20
CA LEU A 109 -1.21 0.43 -4.13
C LEU A 109 -0.45 1.73 -3.93
N ARG A 110 0.90 1.71 -4.05
CA ARG A 110 1.69 2.95 -4.06
C ARG A 110 1.31 3.86 -5.24
N CYS A 111 1.08 3.31 -6.42
CA CYS A 111 0.62 4.10 -7.56
C CYS A 111 -0.75 4.75 -7.28
N PHE A 112 -1.72 4.01 -6.75
CA PHE A 112 -3.02 4.58 -6.36
C PHE A 112 -2.89 5.65 -5.27
N ASP A 113 -2.05 5.44 -4.25
CA ASP A 113 -1.77 6.44 -3.21
C ASP A 113 -1.28 7.77 -3.82
N LEU A 114 -0.35 7.70 -4.77
CA LEU A 114 0.19 8.90 -5.41
C LEU A 114 -0.81 9.57 -6.34
N ILE A 115 -1.59 8.80 -7.10
CA ILE A 115 -2.67 9.32 -7.97
C ILE A 115 -3.72 10.04 -7.11
N PHE A 116 -4.15 9.43 -6.00
CA PHE A 116 -5.18 10.01 -5.14
C PHE A 116 -4.67 11.27 -4.42
N LYS A 117 -3.41 11.29 -3.96
CA LYS A 117 -2.76 12.51 -3.45
C LYS A 117 -2.78 13.62 -4.49
N LEU A 118 -2.35 13.33 -5.72
CA LEU A 118 -2.36 14.30 -6.80
C LEU A 118 -3.78 14.83 -7.07
N GLN A 119 -4.78 13.95 -7.09
CA GLN A 119 -6.19 14.35 -7.24
C GLN A 119 -6.67 15.25 -6.10
N GLN A 120 -6.20 15.04 -4.87
CA GLN A 120 -6.53 15.94 -3.75
C GLN A 120 -5.87 17.31 -3.88
N PHE A 121 -4.65 17.39 -4.40
CA PHE A 121 -3.96 18.67 -4.63
C PHE A 121 -4.56 19.49 -5.77
N LEU A 122 -5.15 18.83 -6.77
CA LEU A 122 -5.73 19.49 -7.95
C LEU A 122 -7.20 19.88 -7.77
N LYS A 123 -7.84 19.46 -6.67
CA LYS A 123 -9.19 19.87 -6.28
C LYS A 123 -9.12 21.17 -5.47
#